data_AF-A0A8X6RUI1-F1
#
_entry.id   AF-A0A8X6RUI1-F1
#
_cell.length_a   1.000
_cell.length_b   1.000
_cell.length_c   1.000
_cell.angle_alpha   90.00
_cell.angle_beta   90.00
_cell.angle_gamma   90.00
#
_symmetry.space_group_name_H-M   'P 1'
#
loop_
_entity.id
_entity.type
_entity.pdbx_description
1 polymer ?
#
loop_
_entity_poly.entity_id
_entity_poly.type
_entity_poly.pdbx_seq_one_letter_code
_entity_poly.pdbx_strand_id
1 'polypeptide(L)'
;MSFYITLISDSSKHFFPGNKTSHFTTQLPTPITLNDEWEMGLVDFIYPHTWYNIREDNNLFGFDLGDGKSIARRIPQGFYETIPDILDGMYLEDFKNKIEFHYHPIVKRVKIKTKEHAKVFLHKGFSKLLGFEPGEIKGKVESSYIADPNASFPLIYVYSDLVEPQIVEMSKLHF
;
A
#
# COMPACT_ATOMS: atom_id res chain seq x y z
N MET A 1 34.93 -3.12 18.18
CA MET A 1 34.57 -4.20 17.23
C MET A 1 33.07 -4.04 16.96
N SER A 2 32.62 -4.06 15.71
CA SER A 2 31.19 -3.93 15.37
C SER A 2 30.69 -5.23 14.75
N PHE A 3 29.45 -5.61 15.05
CA PHE A 3 28.82 -6.81 14.51
C PHE A 3 27.30 -6.60 14.42
N TYR A 4 26.64 -7.47 13.67
CA TYR A 4 25.19 -7.44 13.50
C TYR A 4 24.53 -8.55 14.30
N ILE A 5 23.36 -8.25 14.87
CA ILE A 5 22.48 -9.24 15.49
C ILE A 5 21.17 -9.22 14.73
N THR A 6 20.71 -10.39 14.28
CA THR A 6 19.36 -10.56 13.74
C THR A 6 18.47 -11.13 14.83
N LEU A 7 17.42 -10.40 15.19
CA LEU A 7 16.45 -10.79 16.21
C LEU A 7 15.13 -11.18 15.55
N ILE A 8 14.73 -12.44 15.68
CA ILE A 8 13.52 -12.98 15.04
C ILE A 8 12.48 -13.29 16.11
N SER A 9 11.24 -12.83 15.91
CA SER A 9 10.16 -12.95 16.91
C SER A 9 9.78 -14.39 17.30
N ASP A 10 10.07 -15.38 16.45
CA ASP A 10 9.72 -16.79 16.66
C ASP A 10 10.88 -17.68 17.12
N SER A 11 12.11 -17.15 17.23
CA SER A 11 13.33 -17.90 17.52
C SER A 11 13.33 -18.61 18.87
N SER A 12 12.45 -18.21 19.79
CA SER A 12 12.54 -18.60 21.20
C SER A 12 11.18 -18.88 21.84
N LYS A 13 10.15 -19.24 21.06
CA LYS A 13 8.82 -19.56 21.59
C LYS A 13 8.82 -20.69 22.64
N HIS A 14 9.77 -21.62 22.57
CA HIS A 14 9.93 -22.66 23.59
C HIS A 14 10.36 -22.08 24.95
N PHE A 15 11.27 -21.10 24.95
CA PHE A 15 11.82 -20.50 26.17
C PHE A 15 11.00 -19.30 26.66
N PHE A 16 10.41 -18.57 25.72
CA PHE A 16 9.58 -17.40 25.94
C PHE A 16 8.22 -17.61 25.26
N PRO A 17 7.32 -18.44 25.84
CA PRO A 17 6.03 -18.77 25.23
C PRO A 17 5.09 -17.56 25.10
N GLY A 18 5.36 -16.47 25.85
CA GLY A 18 4.62 -15.21 25.77
C GLY A 18 5.03 -14.29 24.60
N ASN A 19 6.01 -14.66 23.79
CA ASN A 19 6.47 -13.83 22.66
C ASN A 19 5.32 -13.53 21.68
N LYS A 20 5.19 -12.26 21.32
CA LYS A 20 4.30 -11.75 20.26
C LYS A 20 5.13 -11.17 19.13
N THR A 21 4.55 -11.06 17.94
CA THR A 21 5.24 -10.46 16.78
C THR A 21 5.77 -9.05 17.07
N SER A 22 5.06 -8.26 17.88
CA SER A 22 5.43 -6.89 18.25
C SER A 22 6.15 -6.74 19.60
N HIS A 23 6.32 -7.83 20.37
CA HIS A 23 7.00 -7.79 21.67
C HIS A 23 7.55 -9.18 21.98
N PHE A 24 8.87 -9.33 21.89
CA PHE A 24 9.51 -10.63 22.01
C PHE A 24 10.91 -10.53 22.60
N THR A 25 11.33 -11.63 23.24
CA THR A 25 12.70 -11.85 23.68
C THR A 25 13.30 -12.98 22.85
N THR A 26 14.52 -12.77 22.34
CA THR A 26 15.26 -13.77 21.56
C THR A 26 16.42 -14.30 22.39
N GLN A 27 16.52 -15.62 22.51
CA GLN A 27 17.72 -16.29 23.01
C GLN A 27 18.75 -16.37 21.89
N LEU A 28 19.94 -15.82 22.14
CA LEU A 28 21.05 -15.90 21.19
C LEU A 28 21.75 -17.27 21.27
N PRO A 29 22.25 -17.81 20.14
CA PRO A 29 22.98 -19.09 20.14
C PRO A 29 24.27 -19.06 20.99
N THR A 30 24.88 -17.89 21.12
CA THR A 30 26.09 -17.68 21.91
C THR A 30 25.93 -16.40 22.73
N PRO A 31 26.27 -16.42 24.04
CA PRO A 31 26.30 -15.22 24.84
C PRO A 31 27.25 -14.20 24.23
N ILE A 32 26.78 -12.95 24.12
CA ILE A 32 27.60 -11.84 23.64
C ILE A 32 28.03 -11.05 24.86
N THR A 33 29.34 -10.96 25.08
CA THR A 33 29.90 -10.13 26.14
C THR A 33 30.17 -8.74 25.58
N LEU A 34 29.42 -7.75 26.05
CA LEU A 34 29.65 -6.34 25.75
C LEU A 34 30.51 -5.77 26.89
N ASN A 35 31.81 -5.60 26.63
CA ASN A 35 32.73 -4.96 27.57
C ASN A 35 32.68 -3.44 27.38
N ASP A 36 32.82 -2.68 28.46
CA ASP A 36 32.79 -1.21 28.48
C ASP A 36 31.48 -0.60 27.95
N GLU A 37 31.53 0.66 27.50
CA GLU A 37 30.40 1.36 26.89
C GLU A 37 30.15 0.85 25.47
N TRP A 38 28.89 0.61 25.14
CA TRP A 38 28.47 0.13 23.83
C TRP A 38 27.33 0.99 23.29
N GLU A 39 27.28 1.09 21.96
CA GLU A 39 26.18 1.71 21.23
C GLU A 39 25.52 0.66 20.35
N MET A 40 24.21 0.80 20.16
CA MET A 40 23.41 -0.07 19.32
C MET A 40 22.54 0.79 18.42
N GLY A 41 22.42 0.39 17.15
CA GLY A 41 21.56 1.07 16.18
C GLY A 41 20.69 0.06 15.45
N LEU A 42 19.46 0.44 15.14
CA LEU A 42 18.59 -0.33 14.26
C LEU A 42 19.05 -0.12 12.82
N VAL A 43 19.40 -1.22 12.13
CA VAL A 43 19.89 -1.15 10.74
C VAL A 43 18.81 -1.53 9.74
N ASP A 44 18.06 -2.60 10.03
CA ASP A 44 16.96 -3.08 9.19
C ASP A 44 15.90 -3.73 10.09
N PHE A 45 14.64 -3.71 9.64
CA PHE A 45 13.56 -4.46 10.26
C PHE A 45 12.64 -5.05 9.18
N ILE A 46 12.27 -6.31 9.37
CA ILE A 46 11.38 -7.01 8.44
C ILE A 46 10.07 -7.26 9.17
N TYR A 47 8.97 -6.78 8.57
CA TYR A 47 7.62 -7.04 9.06
C TYR A 47 6.79 -7.72 7.97
N PRO A 48 5.99 -8.76 8.28
CA PRO A 48 5.14 -9.43 7.30
C PRO A 48 4.19 -8.45 6.62
N HIS A 49 4.25 -8.38 5.30
CA HIS A 49 3.38 -7.52 4.49
C HIS A 49 1.99 -8.16 4.33
N THR A 50 1.16 -8.09 5.38
CA THR A 50 -0.21 -8.66 5.38
C THR A 50 -1.31 -7.62 5.19
N TRP A 51 -0.95 -6.37 4.88
CA TRP A 51 -1.92 -5.28 4.79
C TRP A 51 -2.51 -5.16 3.39
N TYR A 52 -3.83 -5.12 3.36
CA TYR A 52 -4.56 -4.78 2.14
C TYR A 52 -4.50 -3.28 1.89
N ASN A 53 -4.08 -2.90 0.69
CA ASN A 53 -4.22 -1.53 0.20
C ASN A 53 -5.64 -1.26 -0.31
N ILE A 54 -6.39 -2.30 -0.67
CA ILE A 54 -7.82 -2.25 -0.97
C ILE A 54 -8.60 -2.93 0.14
N ARG A 55 -9.40 -2.15 0.85
CA ARG A 55 -10.18 -2.51 2.03
C ARG A 55 -11.64 -2.12 1.85
N GLU A 56 -12.50 -2.56 2.76
CA GLU A 56 -13.94 -2.26 2.71
C GLU A 56 -14.26 -0.75 2.66
N ASP A 57 -13.41 0.10 3.22
CA ASP A 57 -13.62 1.55 3.27
C ASP A 57 -13.17 2.28 1.99
N ASN A 58 -12.37 1.66 1.11
CA ASN A 58 -11.80 2.33 -0.06
C ASN A 58 -11.97 1.56 -1.39
N ASN A 59 -12.74 0.47 -1.43
CA ASN A 59 -12.89 -0.38 -2.61
C ASN A 59 -14.13 -0.09 -3.49
N LEU A 60 -14.84 1.03 -3.31
CA LEU A 60 -16.07 1.37 -4.05
C LEU A 60 -15.82 2.38 -5.17
N PHE A 61 -16.32 2.09 -6.38
CA PHE A 61 -16.41 3.04 -7.49
C PHE A 61 -17.79 2.96 -8.18
N GLY A 62 -18.16 3.99 -8.92
CA GLY A 62 -19.39 4.02 -9.71
C GLY A 62 -19.12 4.24 -11.20
N PHE A 63 -20.12 3.93 -12.01
CA PHE A 63 -20.11 4.22 -13.45
C PHE A 63 -21.54 4.34 -14.00
N ASP A 64 -21.65 4.99 -15.15
CA ASP A 64 -22.84 5.05 -16.00
C ASP A 64 -22.37 4.77 -17.43
N LEU A 65 -23.04 3.87 -18.16
CA LEU A 65 -22.64 3.46 -19.51
C LEU A 65 -23.29 4.32 -20.61
N GLY A 66 -23.85 5.47 -20.24
CA GLY A 66 -24.52 6.41 -21.12
C GLY A 66 -26.04 6.23 -21.19
N ASP A 67 -26.61 5.36 -20.37
CA ASP A 67 -28.06 5.13 -20.27
C ASP A 67 -28.73 5.94 -19.14
N GLY A 68 -27.94 6.73 -18.41
CA GLY A 68 -28.42 7.54 -17.29
C GLY A 68 -28.58 6.75 -15.99
N LYS A 69 -28.16 5.47 -15.95
CA LYS A 69 -28.23 4.63 -14.76
C LYS A 69 -26.85 4.53 -14.13
N SER A 70 -26.72 5.13 -12.94
CA SER A 70 -25.50 5.01 -12.14
C SER A 70 -25.49 3.68 -11.38
N ILE A 71 -24.45 2.88 -11.59
CA ILE A 71 -24.20 1.60 -10.93
C ILE A 71 -22.94 1.75 -10.08
N ALA A 72 -22.96 1.23 -8.85
CA ALA A 72 -21.80 1.16 -7.98
C ALA A 72 -21.30 -0.28 -7.85
N ARG A 73 -19.97 -0.45 -7.83
CA ARG A 73 -19.29 -1.74 -7.67
C ARG A 73 -18.15 -1.63 -6.69
N ARG A 74 -17.91 -2.74 -6.00
CA ARG A 74 -16.73 -2.92 -5.15
C ARG A 74 -15.80 -3.94 -5.78
N ILE A 75 -14.50 -3.66 -5.78
CA ILE A 75 -13.49 -4.68 -6.09
C ILE A 75 -13.18 -5.49 -4.83
N PRO A 76 -12.71 -6.75 -4.94
CA PRO A 76 -12.33 -7.55 -3.78
C PRO A 76 -11.31 -6.85 -2.88
N GLN A 77 -11.42 -7.08 -1.57
CA GLN A 77 -10.38 -6.65 -0.64
C GLN A 77 -9.12 -7.48 -0.90
N GLY A 78 -7.95 -6.84 -0.81
CA GLY A 78 -6.70 -7.52 -1.06
C GLY A 78 -5.52 -6.59 -1.18
N PHE A 79 -4.37 -7.20 -1.43
CA PHE A 79 -3.17 -6.48 -1.81
C PHE A 79 -3.01 -6.50 -3.33
N TYR A 80 -2.99 -5.31 -3.92
CA TYR A 80 -2.78 -5.08 -5.35
C TYR A 80 -1.41 -4.43 -5.52
N GLU A 81 -0.47 -5.13 -6.14
CA GLU A 81 0.95 -4.71 -6.17
C GLU A 81 1.15 -3.43 -6.99
N THR A 82 0.40 -3.29 -8.08
CA THR A 82 0.56 -2.21 -9.05
C THR A 82 -0.77 -1.50 -9.37
N ILE A 83 -0.68 -0.29 -9.93
CA ILE A 83 -1.87 0.42 -10.43
C ILE A 83 -2.61 -0.39 -11.51
N PRO A 84 -1.93 -1.01 -12.50
CA PRO A 84 -2.57 -1.95 -13.42
C PRO A 84 -3.42 -3.02 -12.73
N ASP A 85 -2.94 -3.67 -11.67
CA ASP A 85 -3.73 -4.70 -10.97
C ASP A 85 -5.04 -4.13 -10.41
N ILE A 86 -5.00 -2.90 -9.89
CA ILE A 86 -6.19 -2.20 -9.40
C ILE A 86 -7.15 -1.90 -10.56
N LEU A 87 -6.63 -1.41 -11.69
CA LEU A 87 -7.44 -1.09 -12.87
C LEU A 87 -8.07 -2.34 -13.49
N ASP A 88 -7.35 -3.47 -13.50
CA ASP A 88 -7.84 -4.76 -13.95
C ASP A 88 -8.97 -5.25 -13.03
N GLY A 89 -8.82 -5.08 -11.70
CA GLY A 89 -9.88 -5.36 -10.74
C GLY A 89 -11.14 -4.50 -10.93
N MET A 90 -10.99 -3.29 -11.48
CA MET A 90 -12.11 -2.40 -11.80
C MET A 90 -12.78 -2.71 -13.14
N TYR A 91 -12.08 -3.38 -14.07
CA TYR A 91 -12.59 -3.63 -15.41
C TYR A 91 -13.80 -4.56 -15.38
N LEU A 92 -14.82 -4.22 -16.18
CA LEU A 92 -16.00 -5.04 -16.43
C LEU A 92 -16.13 -5.21 -17.95
N GLU A 93 -16.62 -6.36 -18.41
CA GLU A 93 -16.86 -6.59 -19.84
C GLU A 93 -17.77 -5.53 -20.48
N ASP A 94 -18.73 -5.01 -19.71
CA ASP A 94 -19.64 -3.94 -20.15
C ASP A 94 -18.93 -2.61 -20.43
N PHE A 95 -17.69 -2.44 -19.97
CA PHE A 95 -16.88 -1.25 -20.23
C PHE A 95 -16.28 -1.26 -21.63
N LYS A 96 -16.25 -2.42 -22.28
CA LYS A 96 -15.66 -2.58 -23.60
C LYS A 96 -16.17 -1.50 -24.55
N ASN A 97 -15.23 -0.81 -25.19
CA ASN A 97 -15.45 0.32 -26.09
C ASN A 97 -16.04 1.60 -25.47
N LYS A 98 -16.51 1.59 -24.21
CA LYS A 98 -17.14 2.75 -23.55
C LYS A 98 -16.24 3.44 -22.53
N ILE A 99 -15.54 2.66 -21.70
CA ILE A 99 -14.67 3.15 -20.63
C ILE A 99 -13.32 2.46 -20.78
N GLU A 100 -12.25 3.25 -20.88
CA GLU A 100 -10.87 2.76 -20.99
C GLU A 100 -10.03 3.36 -19.87
N PHE A 101 -9.37 2.50 -19.12
CA PHE A 101 -8.36 2.89 -18.12
C PHE A 101 -6.97 2.66 -18.69
N HIS A 102 -6.06 3.60 -18.47
CA HIS A 102 -4.67 3.46 -18.91
C HIS A 102 -3.73 4.04 -17.88
N TYR A 103 -2.76 3.26 -17.43
CA TYR A 103 -1.71 3.72 -16.55
C TYR A 103 -0.43 3.99 -17.35
N HIS A 104 0.18 5.16 -17.14
CA HIS A 104 1.46 5.50 -17.75
C HIS A 104 2.59 5.28 -16.73
N PRO A 105 3.48 4.28 -16.90
CA PRO A 105 4.43 3.85 -15.87
C PRO A 105 5.53 4.87 -15.55
N ILE A 106 5.95 5.67 -16.54
CA ILE A 106 7.01 6.67 -16.36
C ILE A 106 6.50 7.88 -15.57
N VAL A 107 5.40 8.52 -16.00
CA VAL A 107 4.81 9.66 -15.28
C VAL A 107 3.98 9.25 -14.07
N LYS A 108 3.71 7.95 -13.90
CA LYS A 108 2.89 7.34 -12.85
C LYS A 108 1.50 7.97 -12.72
N ARG A 109 0.86 8.25 -13.85
CA ARG A 109 -0.48 8.85 -13.91
C ARG A 109 -1.47 7.92 -14.59
N VAL A 110 -2.72 8.04 -14.18
CA VAL A 110 -3.83 7.28 -14.76
C VAL A 110 -4.61 8.18 -15.70
N LYS A 111 -4.96 7.65 -16.86
CA LYS A 111 -5.84 8.27 -17.84
C LYS A 111 -7.11 7.45 -17.96
N ILE A 112 -8.24 8.13 -17.79
CA ILE A 112 -9.57 7.54 -17.94
C ILE A 112 -10.21 8.19 -19.16
N LYS A 113 -10.62 7.35 -20.11
CA LYS A 113 -11.39 7.77 -21.27
C LYS A 113 -12.79 7.19 -21.17
N THR A 114 -13.78 8.03 -21.37
CA THR A 114 -15.17 7.65 -21.52
C THR A 114 -15.66 8.13 -22.88
N LYS A 115 -16.49 7.31 -23.55
CA LYS A 115 -17.11 7.64 -24.84
C LYS A 115 -18.60 7.90 -24.66
N GLU A 116 -19.19 8.60 -25.63
CA GLU A 116 -20.62 8.95 -25.63
C GLU A 116 -21.02 9.68 -24.34
N HIS A 117 -22.05 9.20 -23.65
CA HIS A 117 -22.53 9.74 -22.38
C HIS A 117 -22.03 8.95 -21.16
N ALA A 118 -21.08 8.02 -21.36
CA ALA A 118 -20.54 7.21 -20.27
C ALA A 118 -19.73 8.05 -19.28
N LYS A 119 -19.74 7.62 -18.01
CA LYS A 119 -19.13 8.33 -16.89
C LYS A 119 -18.52 7.33 -15.91
N VAL A 120 -17.46 7.76 -15.24
CA VAL A 120 -16.90 7.05 -14.07
C VAL A 120 -17.04 7.96 -12.85
N PHE A 121 -17.46 7.41 -11.73
CA PHE A 121 -17.55 8.11 -10.46
C PHE A 121 -16.50 7.54 -9.51
N LEU A 122 -15.48 8.34 -9.21
CA LEU A 122 -14.45 7.95 -8.24
C LEU A 122 -14.83 8.48 -6.86
N HIS A 123 -15.00 7.57 -5.90
CA HIS A 123 -15.13 7.92 -4.49
C HIS A 123 -13.75 8.18 -3.87
N LYS A 124 -13.72 8.71 -2.65
CA LYS A 124 -12.49 9.12 -1.94
C LYS A 124 -11.38 8.06 -1.98
N GLY A 125 -11.73 6.79 -1.83
CA GLY A 125 -10.79 5.66 -1.87
C GLY A 125 -9.99 5.57 -3.17
N PHE A 126 -10.67 5.22 -4.28
CA PHE A 126 -10.03 5.11 -5.58
C PHE A 126 -9.48 6.43 -6.11
N SER A 127 -10.10 7.56 -5.77
CA SER A 127 -9.56 8.86 -6.17
C SER A 127 -8.14 9.04 -5.65
N LYS A 128 -7.92 8.73 -4.36
CA LYS A 128 -6.59 8.79 -3.74
C LYS A 128 -5.60 7.82 -4.37
N LEU A 129 -6.01 6.57 -4.62
CA LEU A 129 -5.15 5.54 -5.20
C LEU A 129 -4.75 5.84 -6.66
N LEU A 130 -5.70 6.35 -7.45
CA LEU A 130 -5.53 6.61 -8.87
C LEU A 130 -5.04 8.04 -9.17
N GLY A 131 -4.84 8.87 -8.14
CA GLY A 131 -4.32 10.24 -8.27
C GLY A 131 -5.33 11.28 -8.79
N PHE A 132 -6.63 11.04 -8.59
CA PHE A 132 -7.70 11.97 -8.96
C PHE A 132 -8.29 12.66 -7.72
N GLU A 133 -8.99 13.77 -7.95
CA GLU A 133 -9.94 14.30 -6.98
C GLU A 133 -11.26 13.49 -7.03
N PRO A 134 -11.97 13.31 -5.90
CA PRO A 134 -13.26 12.63 -5.89
C PRO A 134 -14.28 13.33 -6.77
N GLY A 135 -14.97 12.55 -7.61
CA GLY A 135 -15.99 13.11 -8.49
C GLY A 135 -16.26 12.30 -9.74
N GLU A 136 -16.95 12.97 -10.66
CA GLU A 136 -17.35 12.44 -11.96
C GLU A 136 -16.28 12.70 -13.01
N ILE A 137 -15.96 11.67 -13.78
CA ILE A 137 -15.02 11.71 -14.90
C ILE A 137 -15.78 11.45 -16.20
N LYS A 138 -15.61 12.40 -17.14
CA LYS A 138 -16.21 12.42 -18.48
C LYS A 138 -15.17 12.77 -19.54
N GLY A 139 -15.34 12.23 -20.74
CA GLY A 139 -14.38 12.40 -21.83
C GLY A 139 -13.04 11.76 -21.49
N LYS A 140 -11.94 12.45 -21.85
CA LYS A 140 -10.56 11.99 -21.64
C LYS A 140 -9.91 12.85 -20.56
N VAL A 141 -9.71 12.27 -19.37
CA VAL A 141 -9.12 12.95 -18.21
C VAL A 141 -7.90 12.18 -17.74
N GLU A 142 -6.86 12.91 -17.34
CA GLU A 142 -5.66 12.37 -16.71
C GLU A 142 -5.62 12.80 -15.25
N SER A 143 -5.06 11.94 -14.40
CA SER A 143 -4.95 12.17 -12.96
C SER A 143 -4.12 13.42 -12.66
N SER A 144 -4.58 14.23 -11.71
CA SER A 144 -3.88 15.44 -11.26
C SER A 144 -2.60 15.10 -10.50
N TYR A 145 -2.61 13.97 -9.80
CA TYR A 145 -1.52 13.49 -8.96
C TYR A 145 -0.98 12.14 -9.45
N ILE A 146 0.17 11.76 -8.91
CA ILE A 146 0.75 10.43 -9.10
C ILE A 146 -0.19 9.39 -8.49
N ALA A 147 -0.46 8.33 -9.25
CA ALA A 147 -1.16 7.16 -8.76
C ALA A 147 -0.20 6.30 -7.94
N ASP A 148 -0.65 5.86 -6.77
CA ASP A 148 0.12 5.03 -5.86
C ASP A 148 -0.80 3.96 -5.25
N PRO A 149 -0.53 2.66 -5.51
CA PRO A 149 -1.34 1.58 -4.94
C PRO A 149 -1.30 1.60 -3.42
N ASN A 150 -0.30 2.24 -2.80
CA ASN A 150 -0.16 2.35 -1.36
C ASN A 150 -0.60 3.71 -0.80
N ALA A 151 -1.23 4.59 -1.59
CA ALA A 151 -1.65 5.91 -1.10
C ALA A 151 -2.64 5.82 0.09
N SER A 152 -3.33 4.68 0.24
CA SER A 152 -4.25 4.41 1.36
C SER A 152 -3.62 3.61 2.51
N PHE A 153 -2.31 3.38 2.52
CA PHE A 153 -1.65 2.68 3.62
C PHE A 153 -1.67 3.49 4.92
N PRO A 154 -1.98 2.87 6.07
CA PRO A 154 -1.72 3.48 7.36
C PRO A 154 -0.20 3.57 7.60
N LEU A 155 0.24 4.67 8.23
CA LEU A 155 1.62 4.87 8.69
C LEU A 155 2.01 3.75 9.67
N ILE A 156 3.21 3.19 9.50
CA ILE A 156 3.80 2.27 10.47
C ILE A 156 4.66 3.09 11.42
N TYR A 157 4.37 2.99 12.71
CA TYR A 157 5.22 3.55 13.75
C TYR A 157 5.98 2.41 14.42
N VAL A 158 7.31 2.47 14.36
CA VAL A 158 8.19 1.56 15.09
C VAL A 158 8.63 2.28 16.35
N TYR A 159 8.22 1.77 17.50
CA TYR A 159 8.69 2.24 18.80
C TYR A 159 9.77 1.27 19.27
N SER A 160 10.97 1.79 19.53
CA SER A 160 12.09 1.02 20.07
C SER A 160 12.87 1.90 21.02
N ASP A 161 13.30 1.33 22.14
CA ASP A 161 14.17 2.01 23.10
C ASP A 161 15.60 2.23 22.56
N LEU A 162 15.90 1.73 21.36
CA LEU A 162 17.21 1.80 20.70
C LEU A 162 17.39 3.03 19.82
N VAL A 163 16.31 3.73 19.45
CA VAL A 163 16.35 4.86 18.50
C VAL A 163 15.36 5.93 18.93
N GLU A 164 15.82 7.19 18.95
CA GLU A 164 14.91 8.33 19.07
C GLU A 164 13.92 8.35 17.89
N PRO A 165 12.67 8.83 18.09
CA PRO A 165 11.70 8.90 17.01
C PRO A 165 12.23 9.69 15.81
N GLN A 166 12.31 9.04 14.65
CA GLN A 166 12.69 9.66 13.38
C GLN A 166 11.55 9.45 12.38
N ILE A 167 11.09 10.52 11.73
CA ILE A 167 10.14 10.41 10.61
C ILE A 167 10.92 9.90 9.40
N VAL A 168 10.77 8.62 9.09
CA VAL A 168 11.37 8.03 7.89
C VAL A 168 10.36 8.12 6.75
N GLU A 169 10.52 9.11 5.86
CA GLU A 169 9.89 9.05 4.54
C GLU A 169 10.46 7.83 3.80
N MET A 170 9.60 7.01 3.19
CA MET A 170 10.04 5.87 2.39
C MET A 170 10.81 6.36 1.15
N SER A 171 12.11 6.61 1.29
CA SER A 171 13.01 6.79 0.15
C SER A 171 13.29 5.42 -0.45
N LYS A 172 12.78 5.18 -1.66
CA LYS A 172 13.11 3.99 -2.44
C LYS A 172 14.62 3.90 -2.64
N LEU A 173 15.25 2.88 -2.07
CA LEU A 173 16.60 2.45 -2.44
C LEU A 173 16.54 1.89 -3.86
N HIS A 174 17.17 2.59 -4.80
CA HIS A 174 17.49 2.06 -6.12
C HIS A 174 18.80 1.26 -6.00
N PHE A 175 18.73 -0.04 -6.32
CA PHE A 175 19.91 -0.85 -6.64
C PHE A 175 20.35 -0.58 -8.08
#